data_AF-A0A7C8LN78-F1
#
_entry.id   AF-A0A7C8LN78-F1
#
_cell.length_a   1.000
_cell.length_b   1.000
_cell.length_c   1.000
_cell.angle_alpha   90.00
_cell.angle_beta   90.00
_cell.angle_gamma   90.00
#
_symmetry.space_group_name_H-M   'P 1'
#
loop_
_entity.id
_entity.type
_entity.pdbx_description
1 polymer ?
#
loop_
_entity_poly.entity_id
_entity_poly.type
_entity_poly.pdbx_seq_one_letter_code
_entity_poly.pdbx_strand_id
1 'polypeptide(L)'
;MKHIVEALEAKRAAARAGGGAKRMANQHAKGKLTARERIELLLDDGSFEEFDMFVEHRCADFGMADQKVPGDGVVTGWGTVNGRVVYVFSKDFTVFGGSLSMAHAEKIVKVQEMAIQNGAPVVGIFDAGGARIQEGVQSLAGYADIFMNNILGSGVVPQISVIMGPCAGGDVYSPAMTDFIFMVRDTSYMFVTGPDVVKTVTNETVTAEELGGARVHASKSGVVDGAFENDFETLSEMRRLIDFLPSSNRDKPPVRPSFDDGEREDPSLDTLIPDNPNKPYDMKELLEKVADEGDLFEIGKDFGKNIITAFGRLEGSTVGFVANQPMTLAGVLDIDASRKAARFVRFCDAFNIPIVTFVDVPGFLPGTKQEYGGLIKHGAKLLFAYGEATVPKVTVITRKAYGGAYDVMSSKHLRGDVNYAWPTAEIAVMGAKGAVEIIFRADIGDADKIAARTKEYQDRFANPFVAASLGYLDDVIMPRETRRRLVRSLRALKGKKLENPWKKHDNIPL
;
A
#
# COMPACT_ATOMS: atom_id res chain seq x y z
N MET A 1 30.66 -0.41 42.46
CA MET A 1 30.75 -0.20 40.99
C MET A 1 30.86 -1.53 40.25
N LYS A 2 31.89 -2.37 40.49
CA LYS A 2 32.02 -3.69 39.83
C LYS A 2 30.78 -4.60 39.95
N HIS A 3 30.20 -4.72 41.16
CA HIS A 3 28.99 -5.52 41.39
C HIS A 3 27.75 -4.99 40.63
N ILE A 4 27.64 -3.67 40.39
CA ILE A 4 26.51 -3.08 39.66
C ILE A 4 26.62 -3.39 38.18
N VAL A 5 27.85 -3.35 37.63
CA VAL A 5 28.12 -3.69 36.23
C VAL A 5 27.84 -5.17 35.97
N GLU A 6 28.30 -6.07 36.85
CA GLU A 6 27.99 -7.50 36.75
C GLU A 6 26.48 -7.77 36.84
N ALA A 7 25.77 -7.09 37.76
CA ALA A 7 24.32 -7.19 37.86
C ALA A 7 23.58 -6.63 36.62
N LEU A 8 24.10 -5.56 36.01
CA LEU A 8 23.57 -5.00 34.78
C LEU A 8 23.68 -5.99 33.62
N GLU A 9 24.85 -6.58 33.40
CA GLU A 9 25.05 -7.57 32.33
C GLU A 9 24.20 -8.82 32.55
N ALA A 10 24.07 -9.29 33.79
CA ALA A 10 23.16 -10.39 34.13
C ALA A 10 21.69 -10.05 33.82
N LYS A 11 21.23 -8.83 34.17
CA LYS A 11 19.86 -8.38 33.85
C LYS A 11 19.63 -8.22 32.35
N ARG A 12 20.60 -7.71 31.61
CA ARG A 12 20.54 -7.62 30.14
C ARG A 12 20.45 -9.00 29.50
N ALA A 13 21.28 -9.95 29.95
CA ALA A 13 21.22 -11.33 29.47
C ALA A 13 19.86 -11.97 29.75
N ALA A 14 19.31 -11.77 30.94
CA ALA A 14 17.96 -12.26 31.30
C ALA A 14 16.86 -11.63 30.43
N ALA A 15 16.88 -10.31 30.21
CA ALA A 15 15.92 -9.61 29.36
C ALA A 15 16.02 -10.05 27.88
N ARG A 16 17.23 -10.31 27.38
CA ARG A 16 17.46 -10.81 26.02
C ARG A 16 17.01 -12.27 25.84
N ALA A 17 16.98 -13.05 26.91
CA ALA A 17 16.50 -14.43 26.86
C ALA A 17 14.97 -14.55 26.70
N GLY A 18 14.22 -13.47 26.91
CA GLY A 18 12.76 -13.43 26.72
C GLY A 18 12.04 -14.53 27.49
N GLY A 19 11.23 -15.33 26.80
CA GLY A 19 10.53 -16.49 27.36
C GLY A 19 11.41 -17.73 27.66
N GLY A 20 12.72 -17.62 27.48
CA GLY A 20 13.73 -18.66 27.73
C GLY A 20 13.99 -19.56 26.51
N ALA A 21 15.14 -20.25 26.56
CA ALA A 21 15.68 -21.03 25.44
C ALA A 21 14.70 -22.06 24.84
N LYS A 22 13.87 -22.71 25.67
CA LYS A 22 12.85 -23.66 25.20
C LYS A 22 11.80 -23.00 24.30
N ARG A 23 11.33 -21.80 24.66
CA ARG A 23 10.32 -21.08 23.88
C ARG A 23 10.92 -20.51 22.59
N MET A 24 12.17 -20.05 22.64
CA MET A 24 12.92 -19.65 21.44
C MET A 24 13.09 -20.82 20.47
N ALA A 25 13.53 -21.99 20.95
CA ALA A 25 13.66 -23.19 20.11
C ALA A 25 12.32 -23.60 19.47
N ASN A 26 11.20 -23.48 20.21
CA ASN A 26 9.87 -23.73 19.65
C ASN A 26 9.45 -22.71 18.59
N GLN A 27 9.87 -21.45 18.71
CA GLN A 27 9.64 -20.42 17.71
C GLN A 27 10.43 -20.74 16.43
N HIS A 28 11.71 -21.06 16.56
CA HIS A 28 12.57 -21.45 15.43
C HIS A 28 12.09 -22.74 14.75
N ALA A 29 11.60 -23.72 15.51
CA ALA A 29 11.04 -24.96 14.97
C ALA A 29 9.79 -24.73 14.08
N LYS A 30 9.14 -23.57 14.19
CA LYS A 30 8.02 -23.15 13.32
C LYS A 30 8.49 -22.34 12.10
N GLY A 31 9.79 -22.21 11.87
CA GLY A 31 10.36 -21.40 10.79
C GLY A 31 10.28 -19.88 11.05
N LYS A 32 10.06 -19.46 12.30
CA LYS A 32 9.91 -18.06 12.68
C LYS A 32 11.14 -17.57 13.43
N LEU A 33 11.54 -16.34 13.20
CA LEU A 33 12.57 -15.67 13.99
C LEU A 33 12.00 -15.14 15.31
N THR A 34 12.90 -14.83 16.24
CA THR A 34 12.58 -14.11 17.48
C THR A 34 12.45 -12.60 17.23
N ALA A 35 11.86 -11.87 18.18
CA ALA A 35 11.69 -10.42 18.07
C ALA A 35 13.02 -9.67 17.85
N ARG A 36 14.11 -10.13 18.50
CA ARG A 36 15.42 -9.47 18.42
C ARG A 36 16.15 -9.80 17.12
N GLU A 37 16.09 -11.04 16.66
CA GLU A 37 16.63 -11.44 15.35
C GLU A 37 15.96 -10.68 14.21
N ARG A 38 14.64 -10.43 14.31
CA ARG A 38 13.91 -9.63 13.31
C ARG A 38 14.36 -8.17 13.29
N ILE A 39 14.61 -7.56 14.45
CA ILE A 39 15.15 -6.19 14.54
C ILE A 39 16.56 -6.12 13.95
N GLU A 40 17.42 -7.09 14.28
CA GLU A 40 18.79 -7.19 13.77
C GLU A 40 18.84 -7.33 12.24
N LEU A 41 17.91 -8.08 11.64
CA LEU A 41 17.78 -8.18 10.19
C LEU A 41 17.22 -6.91 9.54
N LEU A 42 16.27 -6.24 10.20
CA LEU A 42 15.63 -5.05 9.65
C LEU A 42 16.59 -3.86 9.65
N LEU A 43 17.31 -3.63 10.74
CA LEU A 43 18.16 -2.46 10.94
C LEU A 43 19.59 -2.70 10.44
N ASP A 44 20.33 -1.62 10.22
CA ASP A 44 21.75 -1.67 9.90
C ASP A 44 22.54 -2.25 11.07
N ASP A 45 23.58 -3.01 10.77
CA ASP A 45 24.41 -3.69 11.77
C ASP A 45 24.94 -2.70 12.83
N GLY A 46 24.78 -3.06 14.10
CA GLY A 46 25.20 -2.24 15.24
C GLY A 46 24.42 -0.94 15.47
N SER A 47 23.34 -0.65 14.72
CA SER A 47 22.60 0.62 14.82
C SER A 47 21.48 0.64 15.86
N PHE A 48 21.04 -0.52 16.36
CA PHE A 48 19.87 -0.60 17.25
C PHE A 48 20.16 -0.09 18.66
N GLU A 49 19.42 0.94 19.06
CA GLU A 49 19.38 1.46 20.43
C GLU A 49 18.04 1.07 21.06
N GLU A 50 18.09 0.18 22.06
CA GLU A 50 16.91 -0.35 22.74
C GLU A 50 16.46 0.54 23.89
N PHE A 51 15.15 0.78 23.97
CA PHE A 51 14.53 1.46 25.09
C PHE A 51 13.75 0.49 25.98
N ASP A 52 13.64 0.85 27.26
CA ASP A 52 12.72 0.19 28.21
C ASP A 52 12.94 -1.34 28.33
N MET A 53 14.17 -1.81 28.16
CA MET A 53 14.55 -3.23 28.26
C MET A 53 14.14 -3.86 29.59
N PHE A 54 14.11 -3.07 30.67
CA PHE A 54 13.83 -3.55 32.03
C PHE A 54 12.41 -3.25 32.52
N VAL A 55 11.52 -2.75 31.67
CA VAL A 55 10.12 -2.51 32.06
C VAL A 55 9.44 -3.85 32.34
N GLU A 56 8.63 -3.90 33.40
CA GLU A 56 7.82 -5.05 33.78
C GLU A 56 6.36 -4.61 33.92
N HIS A 57 5.41 -5.53 33.70
CA HIS A 57 4.01 -5.24 33.97
C HIS A 57 3.77 -5.02 35.48
N ARG A 58 2.65 -4.35 35.76
CA ARG A 58 2.21 -4.01 37.12
C ARG A 58 0.99 -4.80 37.57
N CYS A 59 0.51 -5.73 36.74
CA CYS A 59 -0.59 -6.64 37.06
C CYS A 59 -0.26 -7.54 38.26
N ALA A 60 -1.20 -7.64 39.21
CA ALA A 60 -1.12 -8.56 40.34
C ALA A 60 -2.17 -9.68 40.26
N ASP A 61 -3.18 -9.54 39.40
CA ASP A 61 -4.28 -10.49 39.27
C ASP A 61 -3.84 -11.79 38.59
N PHE A 62 -4.61 -12.87 38.82
CA PHE A 62 -4.43 -14.18 38.18
C PHE A 62 -3.01 -14.77 38.25
N GLY A 63 -2.26 -14.46 39.32
CA GLY A 63 -0.89 -14.95 39.53
C GLY A 63 0.18 -14.21 38.73
N MET A 64 -0.15 -13.09 38.08
CA MET A 64 0.82 -12.29 37.32
C MET A 64 1.91 -11.69 38.21
N ALA A 65 1.62 -11.39 39.48
CA ALA A 65 2.60 -10.82 40.42
C ALA A 65 3.90 -11.64 40.52
N ASP A 66 3.81 -12.97 40.38
CA ASP A 66 4.91 -13.91 40.52
C ASP A 66 5.66 -14.17 39.19
N GLN A 67 5.16 -13.65 38.08
CA GLN A 67 5.70 -13.91 36.73
C GLN A 67 5.99 -12.60 36.02
N LYS A 68 7.12 -11.97 36.35
CA LYS A 68 7.57 -10.74 35.69
C LYS A 68 8.74 -11.04 34.76
N VAL A 69 8.56 -10.65 33.50
CA VAL A 69 9.61 -10.78 32.48
C VAL A 69 10.01 -9.38 32.01
N PRO A 70 11.29 -8.98 32.16
CA PRO A 70 11.79 -7.71 31.66
C PRO A 70 11.49 -7.50 30.17
N GLY A 71 11.06 -6.30 29.83
CA GLY A 71 10.62 -5.89 28.50
C GLY A 71 9.12 -6.07 28.24
N ASP A 72 8.43 -6.85 29.07
CA ASP A 72 6.98 -7.12 29.03
C ASP A 72 6.44 -7.64 27.68
N GLY A 73 7.30 -8.35 26.94
CA GLY A 73 6.94 -9.01 25.67
C GLY A 73 6.97 -8.11 24.44
N VAL A 74 7.62 -6.95 24.51
CA VAL A 74 7.94 -6.15 23.32
C VAL A 74 9.34 -5.54 23.43
N VAL A 75 10.08 -5.61 22.32
CA VAL A 75 11.36 -4.91 22.15
C VAL A 75 11.07 -3.63 21.38
N THR A 76 11.49 -2.48 21.91
CA THR A 76 11.22 -1.16 21.32
C THR A 76 12.50 -0.34 21.25
N GLY A 77 12.61 0.51 20.24
CA GLY A 77 13.77 1.39 20.10
C GLY A 77 13.82 2.05 18.74
N TRP A 78 15.02 2.40 18.33
CA TRP A 78 15.29 2.95 17.00
C TRP A 78 16.64 2.44 16.49
N GLY A 79 16.86 2.60 15.20
CA GLY A 79 18.17 2.42 14.58
C GLY A 79 18.14 3.03 13.19
N THR A 80 18.94 2.49 12.27
CA THR A 80 18.95 2.97 10.89
C THR A 80 18.62 1.88 9.89
N VAL A 81 18.02 2.27 8.78
CA VAL A 81 17.92 1.46 7.55
C VAL A 81 18.58 2.27 6.44
N ASN A 82 19.69 1.75 5.91
CA ASN A 82 20.52 2.45 4.93
C ASN A 82 20.92 3.86 5.40
N GLY A 83 21.29 3.97 6.69
CA GLY A 83 21.71 5.21 7.34
C GLY A 83 20.57 6.17 7.71
N ARG A 84 19.30 5.84 7.41
CA ARG A 84 18.13 6.68 7.75
C ARG A 84 17.48 6.19 9.03
N VAL A 85 17.16 7.10 9.94
CA VAL A 85 16.53 6.79 11.23
C VAL A 85 15.16 6.14 11.01
N VAL A 86 14.93 5.03 11.70
CA VAL A 86 13.65 4.30 11.75
C VAL A 86 13.39 3.87 13.20
N TYR A 87 12.17 4.12 13.67
CA TYR A 87 11.68 3.59 14.94
C TYR A 87 11.08 2.21 14.74
N VAL A 88 11.24 1.33 15.72
CA VAL A 88 10.75 -0.04 15.62
C VAL A 88 10.18 -0.54 16.94
N PHE A 89 9.14 -1.35 16.84
CA PHE A 89 8.76 -2.27 17.91
C PHE A 89 8.59 -3.68 17.35
N SER A 90 9.03 -4.68 18.11
CA SER A 90 8.82 -6.09 17.77
C SER A 90 8.27 -6.84 18.97
N LYS A 91 7.08 -7.42 18.80
CA LYS A 91 6.44 -8.24 19.83
C LYS A 91 7.15 -9.57 19.96
N ASP A 92 7.41 -9.99 21.20
CA ASP A 92 8.06 -11.25 21.52
C ASP A 92 7.02 -12.29 21.94
N PHE A 93 6.66 -13.17 20.99
CA PHE A 93 5.70 -14.25 21.21
C PHE A 93 6.12 -15.21 22.33
N THR A 94 7.42 -15.30 22.64
CA THR A 94 7.91 -16.17 23.71
C THR A 94 7.51 -15.67 25.09
N VAL A 95 7.17 -14.40 25.25
CA VAL A 95 6.78 -13.77 26.52
C VAL A 95 5.26 -13.57 26.54
N PHE A 96 4.56 -14.35 27.36
CA PHE A 96 3.09 -14.36 27.46
C PHE A 96 2.34 -14.42 26.11
N GLY A 97 2.90 -15.12 25.10
CA GLY A 97 2.30 -15.18 23.77
C GLY A 97 2.30 -13.83 23.03
N GLY A 98 3.21 -12.91 23.38
CA GLY A 98 3.24 -11.55 22.86
C GLY A 98 2.05 -10.69 23.29
N SER A 99 1.27 -11.14 24.27
CA SER A 99 0.01 -10.48 24.65
C SER A 99 0.22 -9.07 25.17
N LEU A 100 -0.65 -8.16 24.74
CA LEU A 100 -0.57 -6.74 25.03
C LEU A 100 -1.14 -6.43 26.42
N SER A 101 -0.27 -5.97 27.30
CA SER A 101 -0.52 -5.34 28.60
C SER A 101 -0.42 -3.82 28.51
N MET A 102 -0.73 -3.12 29.61
CA MET A 102 -0.55 -1.67 29.68
C MET A 102 0.92 -1.26 29.55
N ALA A 103 1.85 -1.93 30.25
CA ALA A 103 3.27 -1.57 30.18
C ALA A 103 3.90 -1.90 28.81
N HIS A 104 3.44 -2.96 28.15
CA HIS A 104 3.77 -3.25 26.76
C HIS A 104 3.28 -2.14 25.82
N ALA A 105 2.03 -1.67 26.00
CA ALA A 105 1.47 -0.60 25.19
C ALA A 105 2.19 0.74 25.37
N GLU A 106 2.49 1.12 26.61
CA GLU A 106 3.26 2.34 26.93
C GLU A 106 4.62 2.39 26.21
N LYS A 107 5.30 1.23 26.07
CA LYS A 107 6.54 1.13 25.31
C LYS A 107 6.35 1.39 23.82
N ILE A 108 5.29 0.85 23.23
CA ILE A 108 4.96 1.07 21.81
C ILE A 108 4.59 2.53 21.57
N VAL A 109 3.72 3.09 22.43
CA VAL A 109 3.31 4.50 22.39
C VAL A 109 4.52 5.42 22.42
N LYS A 110 5.47 5.17 23.33
CA LYS A 110 6.70 5.97 23.41
C LYS A 110 7.45 6.04 22.08
N VAL A 111 7.65 4.91 21.39
CA VAL A 111 8.38 4.92 20.11
C VAL A 111 7.55 5.51 18.97
N GLN A 112 6.22 5.38 18.98
CA GLN A 112 5.35 6.08 18.02
C GLN A 112 5.42 7.60 18.20
N GLU A 113 5.34 8.08 19.44
CA GLU A 113 5.47 9.51 19.75
C GLU A 113 6.84 10.05 19.34
N MET A 114 7.92 9.31 19.63
CA MET A 114 9.27 9.70 19.20
C MET A 114 9.41 9.71 17.67
N ALA A 115 8.81 8.76 16.96
CA ALA A 115 8.79 8.73 15.49
C ALA A 115 8.13 9.98 14.92
N ILE A 116 6.95 10.35 15.43
CA ILE A 116 6.21 11.55 15.03
C ILE A 116 7.00 12.82 15.36
N GLN A 117 7.58 12.90 16.56
CA GLN A 117 8.36 14.06 17.01
C GLN A 117 9.60 14.30 16.15
N ASN A 118 10.29 13.24 15.76
CA ASN A 118 11.54 13.32 14.99
C ASN A 118 11.35 13.24 13.47
N GLY A 119 10.13 12.98 12.99
CA GLY A 119 9.84 12.86 11.56
C GLY A 119 10.54 11.65 10.93
N ALA A 120 10.43 10.48 11.57
CA ALA A 120 11.01 9.23 11.08
C ALA A 120 9.95 8.12 10.96
N PRO A 121 10.10 7.17 10.02
CA PRO A 121 9.17 6.05 9.89
C PRO A 121 9.12 5.19 11.15
N VAL A 122 8.00 4.51 11.36
CA VAL A 122 7.83 3.49 12.40
C VAL A 122 7.44 2.14 11.80
N VAL A 123 8.17 1.09 12.16
CA VAL A 123 7.90 -0.29 11.76
C VAL A 123 7.42 -1.10 12.96
N GLY A 124 6.21 -1.64 12.86
CA GLY A 124 5.63 -2.54 13.84
C GLY A 124 5.73 -3.99 13.39
N ILE A 125 6.41 -4.82 14.17
CA ILE A 125 6.55 -6.26 13.92
C ILE A 125 5.63 -7.00 14.89
N PHE A 126 4.59 -7.62 14.34
CA PHE A 126 3.48 -8.23 15.10
C PHE A 126 3.61 -9.74 15.14
N ASP A 127 3.63 -10.27 16.37
CA ASP A 127 3.61 -11.70 16.68
C ASP A 127 3.00 -11.89 18.07
N ALA A 128 1.67 -11.83 18.14
CA ALA A 128 0.93 -11.70 19.40
C ALA A 128 -0.45 -12.38 19.37
N GLY A 129 -0.81 -12.98 20.51
CA GLY A 129 -2.11 -13.60 20.73
C GLY A 129 -3.26 -12.62 21.02
N GLY A 130 -3.04 -11.30 20.95
CA GLY A 130 -4.04 -10.29 21.29
C GLY A 130 -3.88 -9.71 22.70
N ALA A 131 -5.00 -9.27 23.29
CA ALA A 131 -5.02 -8.64 24.61
C ALA A 131 -4.51 -9.59 25.71
N ARG A 132 -3.76 -9.07 26.69
CA ARG A 132 -3.50 -9.81 27.92
C ARG A 132 -4.75 -9.84 28.77
N ILE A 133 -5.45 -10.98 28.76
CA ILE A 133 -6.75 -11.17 29.42
C ILE A 133 -6.65 -10.89 30.92
N GLN A 134 -5.53 -11.24 31.54
CA GLN A 134 -5.27 -11.08 32.97
C GLN A 134 -5.29 -9.60 33.42
N GLU A 135 -5.02 -8.66 32.52
CA GLU A 135 -5.05 -7.22 32.79
C GLU A 135 -6.39 -6.56 32.45
N GLY A 136 -7.34 -7.32 31.87
CA GLY A 136 -8.70 -6.86 31.60
C GLY A 136 -8.75 -5.54 30.82
N VAL A 137 -9.45 -4.55 31.40
CA VAL A 137 -9.65 -3.24 30.77
C VAL A 137 -8.35 -2.44 30.58
N GLN A 138 -7.29 -2.72 31.35
CA GLN A 138 -6.01 -2.04 31.17
C GLN A 138 -5.36 -2.40 29.83
N SER A 139 -5.47 -3.65 29.39
CA SER A 139 -5.04 -4.08 28.05
C SER A 139 -5.85 -3.38 26.95
N LEU A 140 -7.15 -3.16 27.16
CA LEU A 140 -8.00 -2.43 26.21
C LEU A 140 -7.65 -0.94 26.14
N ALA A 141 -7.31 -0.32 27.28
CA ALA A 141 -6.82 1.05 27.31
C ALA A 141 -5.49 1.18 26.54
N GLY A 142 -4.56 0.24 26.77
CA GLY A 142 -3.29 0.21 26.03
C GLY A 142 -3.47 0.09 24.51
N TYR A 143 -4.46 -0.67 24.04
CA TYR A 143 -4.83 -0.67 22.62
C TYR A 143 -5.26 0.70 22.12
N ALA A 144 -6.16 1.36 22.84
CA ALA A 144 -6.69 2.66 22.45
C ALA A 144 -5.56 3.72 22.36
N ASP A 145 -4.59 3.68 23.27
CA ASP A 145 -3.45 4.60 23.26
C ASP A 145 -2.55 4.40 22.03
N ILE A 146 -2.33 3.14 21.61
CA ILE A 146 -1.62 2.82 20.36
C ILE A 146 -2.43 3.29 19.14
N PHE A 147 -3.73 3.03 19.11
CA PHE A 147 -4.60 3.43 18.00
C PHE A 147 -4.62 4.94 17.83
N MET A 148 -4.67 5.69 18.94
CA MET A 148 -4.61 7.15 18.90
C MET A 148 -3.30 7.63 18.27
N ASN A 149 -2.18 7.00 18.59
CA ASN A 149 -0.89 7.32 17.97
C ASN A 149 -0.81 6.91 16.50
N ASN A 150 -1.45 5.80 16.09
CA ASN A 150 -1.57 5.46 14.67
C ASN A 150 -2.33 6.55 13.90
N ILE A 151 -3.44 7.04 14.45
CA ILE A 151 -4.24 8.12 13.86
C ILE A 151 -3.44 9.41 13.77
N LEU A 152 -2.75 9.81 14.84
CA LEU A 152 -1.95 11.04 14.88
C LEU A 152 -0.70 10.96 13.97
N GLY A 153 -0.15 9.77 13.75
CA GLY A 153 0.95 9.55 12.82
C GLY A 153 0.54 9.41 11.36
N SER A 154 -0.75 9.21 11.06
CA SER A 154 -1.26 8.95 9.71
C SER A 154 -1.02 10.15 8.80
N GLY A 155 -0.31 9.93 7.68
CA GLY A 155 0.09 11.01 6.77
C GLY A 155 1.11 11.99 7.36
N VAL A 156 1.74 11.68 8.50
CA VAL A 156 2.80 12.48 9.14
C VAL A 156 4.14 11.78 9.01
N VAL A 157 4.21 10.51 9.42
CA VAL A 157 5.36 9.63 9.23
C VAL A 157 4.88 8.30 8.64
N PRO A 158 5.66 7.64 7.77
CA PRO A 158 5.26 6.34 7.25
C PRO A 158 5.17 5.30 8.37
N GLN A 159 4.07 4.56 8.39
CA GLN A 159 3.81 3.49 9.35
C GLN A 159 3.69 2.16 8.60
N ILE A 160 4.59 1.22 8.90
CA ILE A 160 4.63 -0.09 8.25
C ILE A 160 4.33 -1.17 9.30
N SER A 161 3.41 -2.07 8.99
CA SER A 161 3.09 -3.23 9.82
C SER A 161 3.51 -4.53 9.15
N VAL A 162 4.26 -5.35 9.88
CA VAL A 162 4.75 -6.64 9.42
C VAL A 162 4.19 -7.71 10.35
N ILE A 163 3.26 -8.52 9.84
CA ILE A 163 2.63 -9.60 10.59
C ILE A 163 3.44 -10.87 10.37
N MET A 164 4.17 -11.29 11.40
CA MET A 164 5.10 -12.42 11.36
C MET A 164 4.70 -13.49 12.37
N GLY A 165 3.40 -13.58 12.65
CA GLY A 165 2.82 -14.49 13.62
C GLY A 165 1.32 -14.31 13.75
N PRO A 166 0.72 -14.81 14.84
CA PRO A 166 -0.67 -14.52 15.17
C PRO A 166 -0.89 -13.02 15.38
N CYS A 167 -2.06 -12.53 15.01
CA CYS A 167 -2.55 -11.18 15.30
C CYS A 167 -4.08 -11.24 15.45
N ALA A 168 -4.58 -11.30 16.69
CA ALA A 168 -5.98 -11.64 16.95
C ALA A 168 -6.71 -10.58 17.79
N GLY A 169 -8.00 -10.40 17.54
CA GLY A 169 -8.85 -9.51 18.35
C GLY A 169 -8.47 -8.04 18.14
N GLY A 170 -8.23 -7.32 19.24
CA GLY A 170 -7.88 -5.89 19.19
C GLY A 170 -6.58 -5.58 18.45
N ASP A 171 -5.63 -6.53 18.42
CA ASP A 171 -4.30 -6.34 17.80
C ASP A 171 -4.40 -5.99 16.31
N VAL A 172 -5.44 -6.44 15.61
CA VAL A 172 -5.58 -6.25 14.16
C VAL A 172 -5.88 -4.80 13.76
N TYR A 173 -6.39 -3.98 14.69
CA TYR A 173 -6.82 -2.62 14.37
C TYR A 173 -5.65 -1.63 14.28
N SER A 174 -4.53 -1.88 14.96
CA SER A 174 -3.34 -1.04 14.79
C SER A 174 -2.75 -1.18 13.38
N PRO A 175 -2.44 -2.39 12.86
CA PRO A 175 -2.05 -2.59 11.46
C PRO A 175 -3.08 -2.04 10.47
N ALA A 176 -4.38 -2.19 10.73
CA ALA A 176 -5.41 -1.67 9.83
C ALA A 176 -5.35 -0.14 9.64
N MET A 177 -4.77 0.59 10.60
CA MET A 177 -4.61 2.05 10.56
C MET A 177 -3.23 2.50 10.07
N THR A 178 -2.25 1.60 9.94
CA THR A 178 -0.95 1.92 9.33
C THR A 178 -1.04 1.97 7.81
N ASP A 179 -0.01 2.49 7.15
CA ASP A 179 -0.04 2.75 5.71
C ASP A 179 0.04 1.46 4.89
N PHE A 180 0.90 0.54 5.31
CA PHE A 180 1.11 -0.75 4.65
C PHE A 180 1.13 -1.92 5.63
N ILE A 181 0.53 -3.03 5.22
CA ILE A 181 0.53 -4.30 5.96
C ILE A 181 1.13 -5.40 5.10
N PHE A 182 2.17 -6.06 5.60
CA PHE A 182 2.79 -7.22 4.97
C PHE A 182 2.68 -8.44 5.88
N MET A 183 2.47 -9.62 5.28
CA MET A 183 2.33 -10.87 6.01
C MET A 183 3.35 -11.92 5.54
N VAL A 184 3.76 -12.80 6.45
CA VAL A 184 4.54 -14.00 6.11
C VAL A 184 3.58 -15.17 5.84
N ARG A 185 3.72 -15.83 4.70
CA ARG A 185 2.89 -16.98 4.32
C ARG A 185 3.07 -18.12 5.32
N ASP A 186 1.97 -18.83 5.58
CA ASP A 186 1.88 -20.07 6.36
C ASP A 186 2.31 -19.97 7.86
N THR A 187 2.91 -18.86 8.29
CA THR A 187 3.36 -18.64 9.68
C THR A 187 2.70 -17.44 10.35
N SER A 188 1.91 -16.66 9.61
CA SER A 188 1.16 -15.51 10.12
C SER A 188 -0.31 -15.54 9.72
N TYR A 189 -1.16 -14.99 10.59
CA TYR A 189 -2.60 -14.86 10.33
C TYR A 189 -3.18 -13.69 11.14
N MET A 190 -4.25 -13.09 10.65
CA MET A 190 -4.97 -12.04 11.38
C MET A 190 -6.50 -12.16 11.29
N PHE A 191 -7.20 -11.91 12.40
CA PHE A 191 -8.66 -11.87 12.41
C PHE A 191 -9.19 -11.16 13.65
N VAL A 192 -10.37 -10.54 13.53
CA VAL A 192 -11.06 -9.92 14.68
C VAL A 192 -11.58 -11.00 15.64
N THR A 193 -12.17 -12.06 15.10
CA THR A 193 -12.79 -13.14 15.88
C THR A 193 -12.16 -14.47 15.47
N GLY A 194 -11.68 -15.24 16.44
CA GLY A 194 -10.99 -16.50 16.17
C GLY A 194 -11.92 -17.64 15.71
N PRO A 195 -11.36 -18.69 15.07
CA PRO A 195 -12.13 -19.79 14.51
C PRO A 195 -13.06 -20.51 15.51
N ASP A 196 -12.62 -20.66 16.76
CA ASP A 196 -13.43 -21.31 17.79
C ASP A 196 -14.73 -20.53 18.09
N VAL A 197 -14.66 -19.20 18.08
CA VAL A 197 -15.83 -18.33 18.30
C VAL A 197 -16.72 -18.28 17.05
N VAL A 198 -16.12 -18.29 15.86
CA VAL A 198 -16.89 -18.41 14.60
C VAL A 198 -17.71 -19.70 14.63
N LYS A 199 -17.09 -20.82 14.98
CA LYS A 199 -17.79 -22.11 15.07
C LYS A 199 -18.94 -22.11 16.07
N THR A 200 -18.77 -21.53 17.25
CA THR A 200 -19.84 -21.53 18.26
C THR A 200 -21.00 -20.61 17.91
N VAL A 201 -20.75 -19.50 17.19
CA VAL A 201 -21.78 -18.50 16.87
C VAL A 201 -22.48 -18.77 15.54
N THR A 202 -21.73 -19.19 14.51
CA THR A 202 -22.27 -19.34 13.14
C THR A 202 -22.37 -20.81 12.70
N ASN A 203 -21.86 -21.75 13.48
CA ASN A 203 -21.66 -23.17 13.10
C ASN A 203 -20.71 -23.38 11.90
N GLU A 204 -19.98 -22.35 11.48
CA GLU A 204 -18.99 -22.45 10.42
C GLU A 204 -17.68 -23.02 10.99
N THR A 205 -17.18 -24.11 10.39
CA THR A 205 -15.89 -24.69 10.75
C THR A 205 -14.85 -24.26 9.73
N VAL A 206 -13.85 -23.51 10.19
CA VAL A 206 -12.79 -22.93 9.38
C VAL A 206 -11.48 -22.98 10.17
N THR A 207 -10.34 -23.16 9.49
CA THR A 207 -9.02 -23.08 10.14
C THR A 207 -8.55 -21.63 10.28
N ALA A 208 -7.51 -21.38 11.08
CA ALA A 208 -6.92 -20.03 11.20
C ALA A 208 -6.39 -19.50 9.85
N GLU A 209 -5.79 -20.37 9.03
CA GLU A 209 -5.26 -20.02 7.71
C GLU A 209 -6.39 -19.72 6.71
N GLU A 210 -7.47 -20.51 6.71
CA GLU A 210 -8.63 -20.27 5.85
C GLU A 210 -9.43 -19.02 6.25
N LEU A 211 -9.40 -18.66 7.54
CA LEU A 211 -10.11 -17.49 8.06
C LEU A 211 -9.34 -16.19 7.81
N GLY A 212 -8.03 -16.21 8.06
CA GLY A 212 -7.22 -14.99 8.14
C GLY A 212 -5.75 -15.19 7.77
N GLY A 213 -5.43 -16.23 7.00
CA GLY A 213 -4.08 -16.44 6.49
C GLY A 213 -3.64 -15.37 5.49
N ALA A 214 -2.33 -15.29 5.25
CA ALA A 214 -1.73 -14.27 4.38
C ALA A 214 -2.36 -14.27 2.97
N ARG A 215 -2.68 -15.44 2.42
CA ARG A 215 -3.32 -15.57 1.09
C ARG A 215 -4.72 -14.97 1.07
N VAL A 216 -5.53 -15.22 2.10
CA VAL A 216 -6.89 -14.69 2.23
C VAL A 216 -6.86 -13.16 2.26
N HIS A 217 -5.93 -12.60 3.02
CA HIS A 217 -5.81 -11.14 3.08
C HIS A 217 -5.25 -10.52 1.81
N ALA A 218 -4.28 -11.17 1.17
CA ALA A 218 -3.61 -10.63 -0.02
C ALA A 218 -4.47 -10.71 -1.28
N SER A 219 -5.36 -11.69 -1.41
CA SER A 219 -6.12 -11.89 -2.65
C SER A 219 -7.63 -11.71 -2.53
N LYS A 220 -8.20 -11.75 -1.32
CA LYS A 220 -9.66 -11.73 -1.13
C LYS A 220 -10.16 -10.53 -0.35
N SER A 221 -9.64 -10.26 0.84
CA SER A 221 -10.11 -9.12 1.64
C SER A 221 -9.42 -7.80 1.28
N GLY A 222 -8.22 -7.85 0.70
CA GLY A 222 -7.43 -6.67 0.34
C GLY A 222 -6.94 -5.89 1.56
N VAL A 223 -6.82 -6.57 2.71
CA VAL A 223 -6.32 -5.96 3.96
C VAL A 223 -4.81 -5.75 3.89
N VAL A 224 -4.08 -6.59 3.15
CA VAL A 224 -2.61 -6.58 3.10
C VAL A 224 -2.11 -6.22 1.72
N ASP A 225 -0.96 -5.59 1.71
CA ASP A 225 -0.30 -5.03 0.53
C ASP A 225 0.70 -6.01 -0.10
N GLY A 226 1.11 -7.02 0.66
CA GLY A 226 1.94 -8.10 0.16
C GLY A 226 2.02 -9.28 1.12
N ALA A 227 2.36 -10.44 0.55
CA ALA A 227 2.63 -11.65 1.32
C ALA A 227 3.90 -12.31 0.78
N PHE A 228 4.89 -12.54 1.65
CA PHE A 228 6.20 -13.11 1.30
C PHE A 228 6.39 -14.49 1.94
N GLU A 229 7.39 -15.25 1.52
CA GLU A 229 7.52 -16.66 1.91
C GLU A 229 8.02 -16.86 3.34
N ASN A 230 8.87 -15.96 3.84
CA ASN A 230 9.51 -16.12 5.14
C ASN A 230 9.92 -14.78 5.77
N ASP A 231 10.37 -14.87 7.02
CA ASP A 231 10.78 -13.70 7.81
C ASP A 231 11.91 -12.90 7.17
N PHE A 232 12.92 -13.58 6.61
CA PHE A 232 14.10 -12.95 6.02
C PHE A 232 13.75 -12.17 4.74
N GLU A 233 13.00 -12.78 3.82
CA GLU A 233 12.52 -12.14 2.59
C GLU A 233 11.66 -10.92 2.94
N THR A 234 10.71 -11.10 3.85
CA THR A 234 9.81 -10.02 4.28
C THR A 234 10.59 -8.80 4.77
N LEU A 235 11.52 -9.00 5.71
CA LEU A 235 12.28 -7.88 6.29
C LEU A 235 13.25 -7.24 5.28
N SER A 236 13.80 -8.03 4.35
CA SER A 236 14.60 -7.51 3.23
C SER A 236 13.77 -6.60 2.32
N GLU A 237 12.55 -7.00 1.99
CA GLU A 237 11.63 -6.17 1.20
C GLU A 237 11.13 -4.96 1.98
N MET A 238 11.04 -5.02 3.31
CA MET A 238 10.73 -3.82 4.13
C MET A 238 11.83 -2.79 4.05
N ARG A 239 13.10 -3.21 4.07
CA ARG A 239 14.24 -2.30 3.83
C ARG A 239 14.14 -1.66 2.44
N ARG A 240 13.81 -2.46 1.42
CA ARG A 240 13.59 -1.96 0.05
C ARG A 240 12.43 -0.96 -0.03
N LEU A 241 11.31 -1.22 0.64
CA LEU A 241 10.19 -0.28 0.70
C LEU A 241 10.60 1.04 1.36
N ILE A 242 11.26 0.98 2.52
CA ILE A 242 11.74 2.17 3.25
C ILE A 242 12.60 3.06 2.35
N ASP A 243 13.43 2.50 1.47
CA ASP A 243 14.24 3.25 0.51
C ASP A 243 13.43 4.04 -0.53
N PHE A 244 12.18 3.66 -0.81
CA PHE A 244 11.30 4.45 -1.68
C PHE A 244 10.63 5.60 -0.92
N LEU A 245 10.40 5.45 0.38
CA LEU A 245 9.57 6.36 1.15
C LEU A 245 10.39 7.55 1.70
N PRO A 246 9.83 8.77 1.75
CA PRO A 246 10.40 9.85 2.56
C PRO A 246 10.30 9.52 4.05
N SER A 247 11.07 10.21 4.90
CA SER A 247 11.05 9.94 6.35
C SER A 247 9.80 10.51 7.03
N SER A 248 9.25 11.60 6.48
CA SER A 248 8.03 12.26 6.93
C SER A 248 7.33 13.00 5.79
N ASN A 249 6.13 13.53 6.05
CA ASN A 249 5.41 14.39 5.12
C ASN A 249 6.07 15.77 4.86
N ARG A 250 7.13 16.11 5.59
CA ARG A 250 7.92 17.35 5.38
C ARG A 250 9.03 17.15 4.36
N ASP A 251 9.41 15.89 4.15
CA ASP A 251 10.49 15.52 3.25
C ASP A 251 9.95 15.25 1.86
N LYS A 252 10.77 15.54 0.86
CA LYS A 252 10.55 15.02 -0.49
C LYS A 252 11.01 13.56 -0.54
N PRO A 253 10.53 12.77 -1.50
CA PRO A 253 10.99 11.40 -1.65
C PRO A 253 12.52 11.34 -1.82
N PRO A 254 13.18 10.28 -1.29
CA PRO A 254 14.63 10.14 -1.38
C PRO A 254 15.08 10.05 -2.84
N VAL A 255 16.26 10.63 -3.11
CA VAL A 255 16.90 10.56 -4.42
C VAL A 255 18.16 9.71 -4.30
N ARG A 256 18.29 8.69 -5.15
CA ARG A 256 19.50 7.88 -5.28
C ARG A 256 20.19 8.15 -6.63
N PRO A 257 21.50 7.91 -6.77
CA PRO A 257 22.12 7.82 -8.09
C PRO A 257 21.37 6.77 -8.94
N SER A 258 21.00 7.15 -10.16
CA SER A 258 20.44 6.23 -11.15
C SER A 258 21.48 5.98 -12.23
N PHE A 259 21.58 4.73 -12.69
CA PHE A 259 22.43 4.36 -13.82
C PHE A 259 21.66 4.34 -15.14
N ASP A 260 20.37 4.71 -15.12
CA ASP A 260 19.50 4.75 -16.27
C ASP A 260 19.49 6.16 -16.90
N ASP A 261 19.42 6.23 -18.23
CA ASP A 261 19.34 7.49 -18.96
C ASP A 261 17.90 8.02 -18.93
N GLY A 262 17.70 9.21 -18.41
CA GLY A 262 16.39 9.87 -18.36
C GLY A 262 15.83 10.23 -19.74
N GLU A 263 16.69 10.30 -20.77
CA GLU A 263 16.31 10.69 -22.13
C GLU A 263 16.16 9.51 -23.10
N ARG A 264 16.37 8.26 -22.64
CA ARG A 264 16.29 7.08 -23.51
C ARG A 264 14.90 6.91 -24.12
N GLU A 265 14.90 6.43 -25.35
CA GLU A 265 13.71 5.94 -26.04
C GLU A 265 13.70 4.41 -26.03
N ASP A 266 12.51 3.82 -26.09
CA ASP A 266 12.33 2.37 -26.21
C ASP A 266 11.42 2.01 -27.39
N PRO A 267 11.99 1.70 -28.58
CA PRO A 267 11.22 1.37 -29.77
C PRO A 267 10.27 0.19 -29.61
N SER A 268 10.50 -0.71 -28.64
CA SER A 268 9.63 -1.87 -28.43
C SER A 268 8.23 -1.48 -27.92
N LEU A 269 8.09 -0.29 -27.34
CA LEU A 269 6.79 0.25 -26.89
C LEU A 269 5.85 0.57 -28.05
N ASP A 270 6.37 0.83 -29.25
CA ASP A 270 5.54 1.13 -30.42
C ASP A 270 4.70 -0.06 -30.88
N THR A 271 5.08 -1.28 -30.47
CA THR A 271 4.38 -2.52 -30.80
C THR A 271 3.68 -3.16 -29.60
N LEU A 272 3.67 -2.49 -28.44
CA LEU A 272 3.08 -3.04 -27.22
C LEU A 272 1.55 -3.20 -27.35
N ILE A 273 0.90 -2.20 -27.95
CA ILE A 273 -0.55 -2.20 -28.14
C ILE A 273 -0.91 -3.10 -29.33
N PRO A 274 -1.73 -4.14 -29.14
CA PRO A 274 -2.15 -4.99 -30.26
C PRO A 274 -3.09 -4.27 -31.22
N ASP A 275 -2.94 -4.53 -32.53
CA ASP A 275 -3.86 -4.03 -33.57
C ASP A 275 -5.31 -4.51 -33.35
N ASN A 276 -5.49 -5.73 -32.83
CA ASN A 276 -6.80 -6.25 -32.50
C ASN A 276 -7.28 -5.66 -31.16
N PRO A 277 -8.35 -4.85 -31.14
CA PRO A 277 -8.83 -4.16 -29.93
C PRO A 277 -9.36 -5.10 -28.84
N ASN A 278 -9.60 -6.38 -29.18
CA ASN A 278 -10.02 -7.42 -28.26
C ASN A 278 -8.84 -8.18 -27.61
N LYS A 279 -7.61 -7.97 -28.09
CA LYS A 279 -6.43 -8.60 -27.52
C LYS A 279 -5.88 -7.76 -26.35
N PRO A 280 -5.67 -8.36 -25.16
CA PRO A 280 -5.00 -7.68 -24.06
C PRO A 280 -3.47 -7.67 -24.25
N TYR A 281 -2.79 -6.87 -23.45
CA TYR A 281 -1.33 -6.83 -23.30
C TYR A 281 -1.01 -6.61 -21.82
N ASP A 282 0.22 -6.91 -21.41
CA ASP A 282 0.65 -6.69 -20.03
C ASP A 282 1.09 -5.23 -19.83
N MET A 283 0.32 -4.48 -19.04
CA MET A 283 0.69 -3.10 -18.70
C MET A 283 1.99 -3.04 -17.86
N LYS A 284 2.37 -4.13 -17.17
CA LYS A 284 3.62 -4.17 -16.40
C LYS A 284 4.84 -4.02 -17.29
N GLU A 285 4.80 -4.56 -18.51
CA GLU A 285 5.88 -4.40 -19.49
C GLU A 285 6.17 -2.91 -19.77
N LEU A 286 5.13 -2.08 -19.85
CA LEU A 286 5.30 -0.63 -19.98
C LEU A 286 5.92 -0.01 -18.72
N LEU A 287 5.42 -0.39 -17.53
CA LEU A 287 5.94 0.13 -16.27
C LEU A 287 7.42 -0.20 -16.09
N GLU A 288 7.83 -1.43 -16.36
CA GLU A 288 9.22 -1.89 -16.26
C GLU A 288 10.11 -1.16 -17.27
N LYS A 289 9.64 -0.96 -18.51
CA LYS A 289 10.40 -0.21 -19.53
C LYS A 289 10.52 1.27 -19.20
N VAL A 290 9.58 1.85 -18.47
CA VAL A 290 9.62 3.27 -18.11
C VAL A 290 10.39 3.52 -16.82
N ALA A 291 10.25 2.67 -15.81
CA ALA A 291 10.95 2.80 -14.54
C ALA A 291 12.48 2.71 -14.71
N ASP A 292 13.21 3.39 -13.84
CA ASP A 292 14.66 3.23 -13.76
C ASP A 292 15.00 1.77 -13.50
N GLU A 293 15.90 1.19 -14.32
CA GLU A 293 16.44 -0.16 -14.12
C GLU A 293 15.37 -1.28 -14.13
N GLY A 294 14.13 -0.98 -14.57
CA GLY A 294 13.00 -1.91 -14.47
C GLY A 294 12.57 -2.22 -13.04
N ASP A 295 13.00 -1.43 -12.05
CA ASP A 295 12.79 -1.68 -10.63
C ASP A 295 11.39 -1.19 -10.19
N LEU A 296 10.50 -2.14 -9.90
CA LEU A 296 9.15 -1.89 -9.40
C LEU A 296 8.91 -2.62 -8.09
N PHE A 297 8.34 -1.91 -7.11
CA PHE A 297 7.79 -2.47 -5.88
C PHE A 297 6.27 -2.38 -5.94
N GLU A 298 5.62 -3.48 -6.35
CA GLU A 298 4.15 -3.54 -6.44
C GLU A 298 3.48 -3.59 -5.07
N ILE A 299 2.42 -2.80 -4.91
CA ILE A 299 1.55 -2.75 -3.72
C ILE A 299 0.23 -3.43 -4.06
N GLY A 300 -0.20 -4.38 -3.23
CA GLY A 300 -1.44 -5.13 -3.40
C GLY A 300 -1.44 -5.99 -4.67
N LYS A 301 -0.30 -6.58 -5.05
CA LYS A 301 -0.13 -7.37 -6.30
C LYS A 301 -1.22 -8.43 -6.50
N ASP A 302 -1.71 -9.03 -5.42
CA ASP A 302 -2.68 -10.11 -5.47
C ASP A 302 -4.16 -9.70 -5.33
N PHE A 303 -4.43 -8.41 -5.09
CA PHE A 303 -5.77 -7.86 -4.91
C PHE A 303 -6.11 -6.84 -5.99
N GLY A 304 -7.37 -6.80 -6.45
CA GLY A 304 -7.83 -5.87 -7.49
C GLY A 304 -6.92 -5.87 -8.73
N LYS A 305 -6.61 -7.06 -9.26
CA LYS A 305 -5.57 -7.30 -10.30
C LYS A 305 -5.82 -6.57 -11.63
N ASN A 306 -7.01 -6.02 -11.83
CA ASN A 306 -7.41 -5.13 -12.92
C ASN A 306 -6.81 -3.71 -12.82
N ILE A 307 -6.17 -3.35 -11.70
CA ILE A 307 -5.35 -2.15 -11.55
C ILE A 307 -4.03 -2.47 -10.85
N ILE A 308 -2.95 -1.85 -11.31
CA ILE A 308 -1.61 -1.96 -10.76
C ILE A 308 -1.32 -0.67 -9.98
N THR A 309 -0.74 -0.84 -8.80
CA THR A 309 -0.18 0.22 -7.97
C THR A 309 1.23 -0.19 -7.60
N ALA A 310 2.23 0.64 -7.87
CA ALA A 310 3.63 0.30 -7.60
C ALA A 310 4.46 1.54 -7.31
N PHE A 311 5.49 1.40 -6.49
CA PHE A 311 6.57 2.37 -6.44
C PHE A 311 7.65 1.99 -7.46
N GLY A 312 8.20 3.00 -8.11
CA GLY A 312 9.43 2.88 -8.90
C GLY A 312 10.22 4.17 -8.82
N ARG A 313 11.23 4.34 -9.66
CA ARG A 313 11.99 5.59 -9.76
C ARG A 313 12.06 6.11 -11.18
N LEU A 314 12.16 7.43 -11.29
CA LEU A 314 12.52 8.15 -12.51
C LEU A 314 13.62 9.15 -12.14
N GLU A 315 14.79 9.02 -12.77
CA GLU A 315 16.01 9.76 -12.41
C GLU A 315 16.40 9.64 -10.93
N GLY A 316 16.23 8.45 -10.38
CA GLY A 316 16.59 8.13 -9.01
C GLY A 316 15.63 8.68 -7.95
N SER A 317 14.59 9.42 -8.32
CA SER A 317 13.54 9.90 -7.42
C SER A 317 12.33 8.96 -7.45
N THR A 318 11.75 8.67 -6.28
CA THR A 318 10.54 7.83 -6.18
C THR A 318 9.35 8.43 -6.91
N VAL A 319 8.59 7.57 -7.58
CA VAL A 319 7.31 7.85 -8.24
C VAL A 319 6.32 6.74 -7.90
N GLY A 320 5.06 7.11 -7.66
CA GLY A 320 3.95 6.18 -7.55
C GLY A 320 3.31 5.96 -8.93
N PHE A 321 3.23 4.71 -9.38
CA PHE A 321 2.56 4.32 -10.61
C PHE A 321 1.16 3.80 -10.32
N VAL A 322 0.18 4.27 -11.09
CA VAL A 322 -1.20 3.72 -11.11
C VAL A 322 -1.57 3.38 -12.54
N ALA A 323 -1.91 2.13 -12.82
CA ALA A 323 -2.07 1.67 -14.20
C ALA A 323 -3.18 0.63 -14.35
N ASN A 324 -4.05 0.77 -15.35
CA ASN A 324 -5.04 -0.27 -15.65
C ASN A 324 -4.34 -1.54 -16.19
N GLN A 325 -4.88 -2.73 -15.92
CA GLN A 325 -4.31 -4.00 -16.39
C GLN A 325 -5.26 -4.71 -17.36
N PRO A 326 -5.07 -4.57 -18.69
CA PRO A 326 -5.92 -5.20 -19.69
C PRO A 326 -6.00 -6.73 -19.60
N MET A 327 -4.97 -7.40 -19.07
CA MET A 327 -4.98 -8.86 -18.89
C MET A 327 -5.98 -9.34 -17.82
N THR A 328 -6.46 -8.46 -16.95
CA THR A 328 -7.43 -8.80 -15.90
C THR A 328 -8.69 -7.98 -16.07
N LEU A 329 -9.83 -8.66 -16.26
CA LEU A 329 -11.14 -8.03 -16.45
C LEU A 329 -11.14 -6.91 -17.53
N ALA A 330 -10.28 -7.03 -18.55
CA ALA A 330 -10.10 -6.03 -19.60
C ALA A 330 -9.72 -4.61 -19.10
N GLY A 331 -9.16 -4.49 -17.88
CA GLY A 331 -8.75 -3.21 -17.30
C GLY A 331 -9.87 -2.33 -16.77
N VAL A 332 -11.10 -2.86 -16.63
CA VAL A 332 -12.23 -2.12 -16.02
C VAL A 332 -11.91 -1.70 -14.58
N LEU A 333 -12.49 -0.60 -14.13
CA LEU A 333 -12.51 -0.25 -12.72
C LEU A 333 -13.67 -0.96 -12.01
N ASP A 334 -13.43 -1.46 -10.80
CA ASP A 334 -14.45 -2.07 -9.94
C ASP A 334 -14.28 -1.59 -8.50
N ILE A 335 -15.10 -2.11 -7.57
CA ILE A 335 -15.04 -1.74 -6.14
C ILE A 335 -13.62 -1.90 -5.58
N ASP A 336 -13.00 -3.06 -5.83
CA ASP A 336 -11.73 -3.42 -5.20
C ASP A 336 -10.56 -2.65 -5.81
N ALA A 337 -10.49 -2.53 -7.14
CA ALA A 337 -9.50 -1.68 -7.81
C ALA A 337 -9.63 -0.22 -7.39
N SER A 338 -10.84 0.31 -7.25
CA SER A 338 -11.07 1.69 -6.84
C SER A 338 -10.58 1.94 -5.41
N ARG A 339 -10.85 1.01 -4.48
CA ARG A 339 -10.35 1.08 -3.09
C ARG A 339 -8.82 1.01 -3.03
N LYS A 340 -8.22 0.06 -3.76
CA LYS A 340 -6.77 -0.14 -3.85
C LYS A 340 -6.06 1.12 -4.35
N ALA A 341 -6.45 1.61 -5.53
CA ALA A 341 -5.81 2.77 -6.14
C ALA A 341 -6.07 4.06 -5.36
N ALA A 342 -7.26 4.25 -4.78
CA ALA A 342 -7.57 5.45 -4.01
C ALA A 342 -6.65 5.60 -2.78
N ARG A 343 -6.44 4.51 -2.02
CA ARG A 343 -5.56 4.52 -0.85
C ARG A 343 -4.10 4.79 -1.25
N PHE A 344 -3.63 4.17 -2.33
CA PHE A 344 -2.29 4.38 -2.86
C PHE A 344 -2.05 5.84 -3.31
N VAL A 345 -3.01 6.44 -4.03
CA VAL A 345 -2.95 7.85 -4.46
C VAL A 345 -2.88 8.79 -3.26
N ARG A 346 -3.73 8.58 -2.23
CA ARG A 346 -3.71 9.42 -1.03
C ARG A 346 -2.41 9.28 -0.23
N PHE A 347 -1.87 8.06 -0.13
CA PHE A 347 -0.56 7.85 0.49
C PHE A 347 0.53 8.61 -0.25
N CYS A 348 0.58 8.49 -1.58
CA CYS A 348 1.57 9.21 -2.39
C CYS A 348 1.46 10.71 -2.19
N ASP A 349 0.25 11.27 -2.19
CA ASP A 349 0.03 12.70 -1.99
C ASP A 349 0.46 13.18 -0.59
N ALA A 350 0.07 12.45 0.46
CA ALA A 350 0.42 12.78 1.84
C ALA A 350 1.93 12.82 2.08
N PHE A 351 2.70 12.04 1.32
CA PHE A 351 4.15 11.93 1.43
C PHE A 351 4.90 12.53 0.23
N ASN A 352 4.31 13.49 -0.47
CA ASN A 352 4.99 14.25 -1.54
C ASN A 352 5.55 13.39 -2.71
N ILE A 353 5.02 12.19 -2.92
CA ILE A 353 5.43 11.28 -4.00
C ILE A 353 4.65 11.64 -5.27
N PRO A 354 5.32 12.01 -6.37
CA PRO A 354 4.67 12.23 -7.67
C PRO A 354 3.93 11.00 -8.16
N ILE A 355 2.84 11.20 -8.90
CA ILE A 355 2.01 10.12 -9.43
C ILE A 355 2.08 10.11 -10.96
N VAL A 356 2.40 8.94 -11.52
CA VAL A 356 2.31 8.68 -12.95
C VAL A 356 1.19 7.68 -13.22
N THR A 357 0.25 8.06 -14.07
CA THR A 357 -0.95 7.28 -14.36
C THR A 357 -0.94 6.76 -15.79
N PHE A 358 -1.08 5.44 -15.99
CA PHE A 358 -1.22 4.82 -17.32
C PHE A 358 -2.65 4.33 -17.55
N VAL A 359 -3.27 4.77 -18.64
CA VAL A 359 -4.71 4.60 -18.86
C VAL A 359 -5.01 3.70 -20.05
N ASP A 360 -5.66 2.57 -19.75
CA ASP A 360 -6.35 1.69 -20.71
C ASP A 360 -7.59 1.10 -20.02
N VAL A 361 -8.63 1.92 -19.91
CA VAL A 361 -9.85 1.63 -19.17
C VAL A 361 -11.08 1.77 -20.07
N PRO A 362 -11.85 0.68 -20.29
CA PRO A 362 -13.07 0.72 -21.10
C PRO A 362 -14.31 1.19 -20.31
N GLY A 363 -14.19 1.38 -18.99
CA GLY A 363 -15.29 1.77 -18.11
C GLY A 363 -15.21 1.10 -16.74
N PHE A 364 -16.32 1.13 -16.02
CA PHE A 364 -16.51 0.36 -14.79
C PHE A 364 -17.09 -1.03 -15.08
N LEU A 365 -16.83 -2.00 -14.21
CA LEU A 365 -17.40 -3.34 -14.30
C LEU A 365 -18.92 -3.29 -14.08
N PRO A 366 -19.75 -3.70 -15.06
CA PRO A 366 -21.20 -3.72 -14.87
C PRO A 366 -21.65 -4.93 -14.04
N GLY A 367 -22.79 -4.80 -13.37
CA GLY A 367 -23.51 -5.92 -12.76
C GLY A 367 -24.10 -5.62 -11.38
N THR A 368 -25.16 -6.34 -11.01
CA THR A 368 -25.88 -6.13 -9.74
C THR A 368 -24.99 -6.27 -8.51
N LYS A 369 -23.97 -7.15 -8.54
CA LYS A 369 -23.00 -7.29 -7.45
C LYS A 369 -22.21 -6.00 -7.20
N GLN A 370 -21.84 -5.27 -8.26
CA GLN A 370 -21.11 -4.00 -8.14
C GLN A 370 -22.05 -2.90 -7.63
N GLU A 371 -23.27 -2.81 -8.17
CA GLU A 371 -24.26 -1.83 -7.73
C GLU A 371 -24.66 -2.02 -6.26
N TYR A 372 -25.02 -3.25 -5.86
CA TYR A 372 -25.39 -3.57 -4.48
C TYR A 372 -24.20 -3.50 -3.51
N GLY A 373 -23.00 -3.76 -4.03
CA GLY A 373 -21.74 -3.55 -3.32
C GLY A 373 -21.36 -2.08 -3.16
N GLY A 374 -22.14 -1.13 -3.67
CA GLY A 374 -21.91 0.29 -3.48
C GLY A 374 -20.83 0.88 -4.39
N LEU A 375 -20.69 0.38 -5.62
CA LEU A 375 -19.71 0.87 -6.61
C LEU A 375 -19.72 2.40 -6.75
N ILE A 376 -20.88 3.06 -6.65
CA ILE A 376 -20.98 4.53 -6.69
C ILE A 376 -20.06 5.19 -5.66
N LYS A 377 -20.08 4.73 -4.39
CA LYS A 377 -19.20 5.26 -3.34
C LYS A 377 -17.76 4.80 -3.54
N HIS A 378 -17.54 3.54 -3.86
CA HIS A 378 -16.20 2.99 -3.99
C HIS A 378 -15.42 3.54 -5.18
N GLY A 379 -16.06 3.68 -6.34
CA GLY A 379 -15.51 4.34 -7.53
C GLY A 379 -15.21 5.82 -7.28
N ALA A 380 -16.08 6.50 -6.53
CA ALA A 380 -15.85 7.89 -6.13
C ALA A 380 -14.63 8.09 -5.22
N LYS A 381 -14.12 7.05 -4.54
CA LYS A 381 -12.88 7.18 -3.74
C LYS A 381 -11.67 7.51 -4.61
N LEU A 382 -11.54 6.87 -5.77
CA LEU A 382 -10.41 7.12 -6.67
C LEU A 382 -10.52 8.51 -7.33
N LEU A 383 -11.75 8.89 -7.73
CA LEU A 383 -12.07 10.24 -8.20
C LEU A 383 -11.66 11.28 -7.15
N PHE A 384 -12.05 11.05 -5.90
CA PHE A 384 -11.75 11.95 -4.78
C PHE A 384 -10.24 12.06 -4.55
N ALA A 385 -9.55 10.91 -4.48
CA ALA A 385 -8.11 10.85 -4.22
C ALA A 385 -7.32 11.66 -5.27
N TYR A 386 -7.64 11.51 -6.56
CA TYR A 386 -6.99 12.31 -7.61
C TYR A 386 -7.39 13.79 -7.59
N GLY A 387 -8.65 14.10 -7.33
CA GLY A 387 -9.13 15.49 -7.26
C GLY A 387 -8.52 16.28 -6.09
N GLU A 388 -8.31 15.60 -4.96
CA GLU A 388 -7.66 16.16 -3.76
C GLU A 388 -6.15 16.33 -3.96
N ALA A 389 -5.48 15.36 -4.59
CA ALA A 389 -4.03 15.31 -4.66
C ALA A 389 -3.39 16.56 -5.29
N THR A 390 -2.35 17.05 -4.62
CA THR A 390 -1.59 18.27 -4.92
C THR A 390 -0.16 18.00 -5.39
N VAL A 391 0.37 16.79 -5.21
CA VAL A 391 1.64 16.34 -5.82
C VAL A 391 1.62 16.43 -7.35
N PRO A 392 2.79 16.42 -8.02
CA PRO A 392 2.83 16.32 -9.47
C PRO A 392 2.09 15.07 -9.99
N LYS A 393 1.23 15.25 -10.98
CA LYS A 393 0.42 14.20 -11.62
C LYS A 393 0.63 14.24 -13.13
N VAL A 394 1.15 13.16 -13.69
CA VAL A 394 1.37 13.01 -15.13
C VAL A 394 0.63 11.76 -15.63
N THR A 395 -0.21 11.93 -16.65
CA THR A 395 -1.03 10.84 -17.19
C THR A 395 -0.61 10.53 -18.62
N VAL A 396 -0.56 9.24 -18.97
CA VAL A 396 -0.33 8.75 -20.33
C VAL A 396 -1.46 7.79 -20.70
N ILE A 397 -2.31 8.19 -21.64
CA ILE A 397 -3.35 7.32 -22.20
C ILE A 397 -2.72 6.45 -23.28
N THR A 398 -2.70 5.13 -23.08
CA THR A 398 -2.08 4.19 -24.02
C THR A 398 -3.08 3.67 -25.04
N ARG A 399 -4.32 3.39 -24.62
CA ARG A 399 -5.39 2.89 -25.50
C ARG A 399 -6.77 3.41 -25.09
N LYS A 400 -7.57 2.66 -24.34
CA LYS A 400 -8.98 3.05 -24.08
C LYS A 400 -9.08 4.05 -22.92
N ALA A 401 -9.91 5.07 -23.08
CA ALA A 401 -10.24 6.00 -22.01
C ALA A 401 -11.70 6.44 -22.16
N TYR A 402 -12.62 5.64 -21.60
CA TYR A 402 -14.05 5.85 -21.82
C TYR A 402 -14.83 6.33 -20.58
N GLY A 403 -15.75 7.26 -20.81
CA GLY A 403 -16.77 7.70 -19.88
C GLY A 403 -16.22 8.17 -18.52
N GLY A 404 -16.97 7.91 -17.46
CA GLY A 404 -16.55 8.31 -16.11
C GLY A 404 -15.24 7.67 -15.64
N ALA A 405 -14.83 6.54 -16.22
CA ALA A 405 -13.54 5.93 -15.88
C ALA A 405 -12.36 6.75 -16.43
N TYR A 406 -12.51 7.38 -17.61
CA TYR A 406 -11.54 8.38 -18.09
C TYR A 406 -11.41 9.55 -17.12
N ASP A 407 -12.55 10.09 -16.66
CA ASP A 407 -12.53 11.24 -15.74
C ASP A 407 -11.75 10.89 -14.47
N VAL A 408 -12.03 9.72 -13.89
CA VAL A 408 -11.44 9.18 -12.67
C VAL A 408 -9.93 8.95 -12.78
N MET A 409 -9.42 8.52 -13.93
CA MET A 409 -8.01 8.14 -14.12
C MET A 409 -7.09 9.36 -14.36
N SER A 410 -7.09 10.31 -13.42
CA SER A 410 -6.23 11.51 -13.44
C SER A 410 -6.35 12.34 -14.73
N SER A 411 -7.59 12.61 -15.14
CA SER A 411 -7.89 13.51 -16.26
C SER A 411 -7.40 14.95 -15.98
N LYS A 412 -7.23 15.75 -17.02
CA LYS A 412 -6.88 17.18 -16.89
C LYS A 412 -7.89 17.93 -16.02
N HIS A 413 -9.16 17.52 -16.05
CA HIS A 413 -10.25 18.12 -15.30
C HIS A 413 -10.17 17.84 -13.79
N LEU A 414 -9.41 16.82 -13.38
CA LEU A 414 -9.04 16.56 -11.98
C LEU A 414 -7.69 17.19 -11.61
N ARG A 415 -7.33 18.30 -12.26
CA ARG A 415 -6.08 19.04 -12.02
C ARG A 415 -4.84 18.18 -12.32
N GLY A 416 -4.91 17.35 -13.37
CA GLY A 416 -3.73 16.72 -13.95
C GLY A 416 -2.78 17.79 -14.50
N ASP A 417 -1.49 17.70 -14.17
CA ASP A 417 -0.53 18.73 -14.58
C ASP A 417 -0.13 18.55 -16.05
N VAL A 418 0.08 17.30 -16.46
CA VAL A 418 0.44 16.94 -17.83
C VAL A 418 -0.32 15.67 -18.24
N ASN A 419 -0.99 15.70 -19.39
CA ASN A 419 -1.81 14.63 -19.94
C ASN A 419 -1.34 14.33 -21.38
N TYR A 420 -0.63 13.23 -21.54
CA TYR A 420 -0.20 12.70 -22.84
C TYR A 420 -1.14 11.61 -23.33
N ALA A 421 -1.14 11.40 -24.64
CA ALA A 421 -1.75 10.23 -25.27
C ALA A 421 -0.81 9.59 -26.29
N TRP A 422 -0.88 8.27 -26.42
CA TRP A 422 -0.31 7.54 -27.55
C TRP A 422 -1.19 7.69 -28.79
N PRO A 423 -0.69 7.40 -30.01
CA PRO A 423 -1.49 7.47 -31.24
C PRO A 423 -2.67 6.47 -31.23
N THR A 424 -2.53 5.38 -30.46
CA THR A 424 -3.54 4.33 -30.24
C THR A 424 -4.62 4.71 -29.22
N ALA A 425 -4.55 5.90 -28.63
CA ALA A 425 -5.49 6.32 -27.61
C ALA A 425 -6.88 6.65 -28.19
N GLU A 426 -7.92 6.18 -27.53
CA GLU A 426 -9.32 6.40 -27.87
C GLU A 426 -10.03 7.01 -26.66
N ILE A 427 -10.37 8.30 -26.75
CA ILE A 427 -11.06 9.03 -25.68
C ILE A 427 -12.51 9.32 -26.10
N ALA A 428 -13.48 8.73 -25.41
CA ALA A 428 -14.88 8.84 -25.78
C ALA A 428 -15.83 8.73 -24.57
N VAL A 429 -17.09 9.13 -24.75
CA VAL A 429 -18.13 8.98 -23.70
C VAL A 429 -18.41 7.50 -23.42
N MET A 430 -18.42 6.67 -24.46
CA MET A 430 -18.58 5.22 -24.40
C MET A 430 -18.06 4.59 -25.69
N GLY A 431 -18.00 3.26 -25.75
CA GLY A 431 -17.61 2.55 -26.97
C GLY A 431 -18.55 2.85 -28.16
N ALA A 432 -17.99 2.95 -29.36
CA ALA A 432 -18.69 3.41 -30.57
C ALA A 432 -20.01 2.67 -30.84
N LYS A 433 -20.02 1.35 -30.68
CA LYS A 433 -21.23 0.52 -30.87
C LYS A 433 -22.38 0.97 -29.94
N GLY A 434 -22.08 1.13 -28.65
CA GLY A 434 -23.06 1.58 -27.66
C GLY A 434 -23.54 3.01 -27.92
N ALA A 435 -22.63 3.90 -28.33
CA ALA A 435 -22.99 5.28 -28.67
C ALA A 435 -23.96 5.34 -29.86
N VAL A 436 -23.69 4.55 -30.91
CA VAL A 436 -24.50 4.52 -32.14
C VAL A 436 -25.88 3.93 -31.88
N GLU A 437 -25.99 2.87 -31.09
CA GLU A 437 -27.28 2.28 -30.70
C GLU A 437 -28.18 3.29 -29.93
N ILE A 438 -27.58 4.19 -29.15
CA ILE A 438 -28.32 5.23 -28.43
C ILE A 438 -28.71 6.40 -29.35
N ILE A 439 -27.74 6.94 -30.11
CA ILE A 439 -27.94 8.13 -30.95
C ILE A 439 -28.83 7.81 -32.15
N PHE A 440 -28.57 6.69 -32.82
CA PHE A 440 -29.24 6.27 -34.05
C PHE A 440 -30.23 5.13 -33.76
N ARG A 441 -30.97 5.25 -32.64
CA ARG A 441 -31.97 4.23 -32.23
C ARG A 441 -33.01 3.92 -33.32
N ALA A 442 -33.34 4.91 -34.14
CA ALA A 442 -34.25 4.76 -35.28
C ALA A 442 -33.68 3.88 -36.41
N ASP A 443 -32.35 3.76 -36.52
CA ASP A 443 -31.66 3.00 -37.55
C ASP A 443 -31.30 1.56 -37.12
N ILE A 444 -31.61 1.13 -35.89
CA ILE A 444 -31.22 -0.20 -35.34
C ILE A 444 -31.71 -1.38 -36.20
N GLY A 445 -32.82 -1.22 -36.91
CA GLY A 445 -33.35 -2.25 -37.82
C GLY A 445 -32.56 -2.43 -39.12
N ASP A 446 -31.58 -1.56 -39.40
CA ASP A 446 -30.81 -1.51 -40.64
C ASP A 446 -29.31 -1.73 -40.31
N ALA A 447 -28.85 -2.96 -40.52
CA ALA A 447 -27.49 -3.37 -40.16
C ALA A 447 -26.41 -2.58 -40.91
N ASP A 448 -26.66 -2.23 -42.18
CA ASP A 448 -25.70 -1.51 -43.01
C ASP A 448 -25.57 -0.06 -42.53
N LYS A 449 -26.69 0.58 -42.16
CA LYS A 449 -26.65 1.92 -41.53
C LYS A 449 -25.92 1.90 -40.21
N ILE A 450 -26.21 0.93 -39.33
CA ILE A 450 -25.52 0.85 -38.02
C ILE A 450 -24.03 0.61 -38.19
N ALA A 451 -23.62 -0.24 -39.12
CA ALA A 451 -22.21 -0.46 -39.43
C ALA A 451 -21.53 0.80 -39.96
N ALA A 452 -22.17 1.52 -40.89
CA ALA A 452 -21.67 2.77 -41.43
C ALA A 452 -21.56 3.87 -40.36
N ARG A 453 -22.58 4.02 -39.50
CA ARG A 453 -22.59 4.98 -38.38
C ARG A 453 -21.55 4.63 -37.32
N THR A 454 -21.32 3.35 -37.06
CA THR A 454 -20.28 2.89 -36.12
C THR A 454 -18.90 3.26 -36.64
N LYS A 455 -18.64 3.01 -37.92
CA LYS A 455 -17.39 3.43 -38.56
C LYS A 455 -17.23 4.95 -38.54
N GLU A 456 -18.28 5.70 -38.88
CA GLU A 456 -18.28 7.17 -38.82
C GLU A 456 -17.94 7.67 -37.41
N TYR A 457 -18.54 7.07 -36.37
CA TYR A 457 -18.27 7.45 -34.98
C TYR A 457 -16.84 7.12 -34.57
N GLN A 458 -16.32 5.95 -34.96
CA GLN A 458 -14.93 5.55 -34.69
C GLN A 458 -13.95 6.52 -35.35
N ASP A 459 -14.08 6.76 -36.65
CA ASP A 459 -13.19 7.63 -37.41
C ASP A 459 -13.18 9.06 -36.84
N ARG A 460 -14.33 9.53 -36.33
CA ARG A 460 -14.46 10.88 -35.76
C ARG A 460 -13.99 11.00 -34.32
N PHE A 461 -14.31 10.05 -33.44
CA PHE A 461 -14.16 10.21 -31.99
C PHE A 461 -13.23 9.20 -31.32
N ALA A 462 -12.99 8.02 -31.91
CA ALA A 462 -12.09 7.02 -31.33
C ALA A 462 -10.63 7.31 -31.73
N ASN A 463 -10.13 8.50 -31.37
CA ASN A 463 -8.78 8.96 -31.63
C ASN A 463 -8.37 10.03 -30.59
N PRO A 464 -7.07 10.34 -30.43
CA PRO A 464 -6.64 11.32 -29.44
C PRO A 464 -6.80 12.78 -29.92
N PHE A 465 -6.98 13.00 -31.22
CA PHE A 465 -6.89 14.33 -31.82
C PHE A 465 -8.06 15.24 -31.44
N VAL A 466 -9.26 14.68 -31.23
CA VAL A 466 -10.41 15.46 -30.75
C VAL A 466 -10.11 16.04 -29.37
N ALA A 467 -9.67 15.21 -28.42
CA ALA A 467 -9.33 15.66 -27.07
C ALA A 467 -8.13 16.63 -27.08
N ALA A 468 -7.12 16.41 -27.92
CA ALA A 468 -5.99 17.31 -28.08
C ALA A 468 -6.41 18.68 -28.63
N SER A 469 -7.28 18.73 -29.64
CA SER A 469 -7.79 19.99 -30.21
C SER A 469 -8.61 20.85 -29.22
N LEU A 470 -9.17 20.20 -28.19
CA LEU A 470 -9.87 20.86 -27.08
C LEU A 470 -8.93 21.27 -25.94
N GLY A 471 -7.63 20.91 -26.02
CA GLY A 471 -6.64 21.17 -24.97
C GLY A 471 -6.76 20.24 -23.75
N TYR A 472 -7.49 19.12 -23.87
CA TYR A 472 -7.62 18.14 -22.78
C TYR A 472 -6.38 17.23 -22.68
N LEU A 473 -5.61 17.15 -23.75
CA LEU A 473 -4.29 16.53 -23.84
C LEU A 473 -3.26 17.62 -24.18
N ASP A 474 -2.08 17.55 -23.57
CA ASP A 474 -0.99 18.50 -23.84
C ASP A 474 -0.18 18.10 -25.09
N ASP A 475 -0.08 16.81 -25.39
CA ASP A 475 0.59 16.30 -26.59
C ASP A 475 0.12 14.88 -26.94
N VAL A 476 0.23 14.52 -28.23
CA VAL A 476 0.12 13.13 -28.71
C VAL A 476 1.53 12.66 -29.05
N ILE A 477 2.07 11.75 -28.24
CA ILE A 477 3.48 11.37 -28.27
C ILE A 477 3.69 10.00 -28.91
N MET A 478 4.87 9.76 -29.47
CA MET A 478 5.26 8.40 -29.88
C MET A 478 5.47 7.50 -28.65
N PRO A 479 4.99 6.24 -28.64
CA PRO A 479 5.10 5.35 -27.49
C PRO A 479 6.54 5.19 -26.97
N ARG A 480 7.51 5.05 -27.88
CA ARG A 480 8.95 4.98 -27.55
C ARG A 480 9.50 6.15 -26.73
N GLU A 481 8.87 7.32 -26.77
CA GLU A 481 9.34 8.54 -26.08
C GLU A 481 8.81 8.67 -24.65
N THR A 482 7.95 7.75 -24.21
CA THR A 482 7.18 7.89 -22.97
C THR A 482 8.05 8.23 -21.76
N ARG A 483 9.14 7.49 -21.53
CA ARG A 483 10.06 7.75 -20.41
C ARG A 483 10.63 9.16 -20.45
N ARG A 484 11.20 9.56 -21.58
CA ARG A 484 11.75 10.91 -21.79
C ARG A 484 10.73 12.00 -21.47
N ARG A 485 9.48 11.82 -21.93
CA ARG A 485 8.40 12.79 -21.69
C ARG A 485 8.06 12.87 -20.21
N LEU A 486 7.89 11.74 -19.54
CA LEU A 486 7.61 11.67 -18.09
C LEU A 486 8.72 12.34 -17.26
N VAL A 487 9.97 12.01 -17.53
CA VAL A 487 11.14 12.58 -16.84
C VAL A 487 11.14 14.10 -16.98
N ARG A 488 11.00 14.63 -18.20
CA ARG A 488 10.97 16.08 -18.44
C ARG A 488 9.79 16.77 -17.75
N SER A 489 8.60 16.18 -17.76
CA SER A 489 7.44 16.70 -17.04
C SER A 489 7.70 16.78 -15.53
N LEU A 490 8.21 15.70 -14.93
CA LEU A 490 8.50 15.67 -13.50
C LEU A 490 9.61 16.65 -13.09
N ARG A 491 10.64 16.83 -13.92
CA ARG A 491 11.66 17.87 -13.72
C ARG A 491 11.02 19.27 -13.67
N ALA A 492 10.13 19.59 -14.60
CA ALA A 492 9.44 20.88 -14.64
C ALA A 492 8.50 21.08 -13.43
N LEU A 493 7.90 20.00 -12.92
CA LEU A 493 6.95 20.04 -11.81
C LEU A 493 7.60 19.96 -10.42
N LYS A 494 8.93 19.84 -10.31
CA LYS A 494 9.65 19.71 -9.02
C LYS A 494 9.39 20.86 -8.03
N GLY A 495 9.04 22.04 -8.56
CA GLY A 495 8.69 23.25 -7.80
C GLY A 495 7.20 23.48 -7.58
N LYS A 496 6.33 22.54 -7.99
CA LYS A 496 4.87 22.66 -7.86
C LYS A 496 4.49 22.93 -6.39
N LYS A 497 3.63 23.93 -6.21
CA LYS A 497 2.97 24.22 -4.94
C LYS A 497 1.50 24.49 -5.25
N LEU A 498 0.63 23.80 -4.54
CA LEU A 498 -0.80 23.88 -4.73
C LEU A 498 -1.47 23.67 -3.37
N GLU A 499 -2.42 24.55 -3.04
CA GLU A 499 -3.14 24.48 -1.77
C GLU A 499 -4.60 24.13 -2.05
N ASN A 500 -5.17 23.28 -1.20
CA ASN A 500 -6.60 22.99 -1.20
C ASN A 500 -7.35 23.98 -0.27
N PRO A 501 -8.66 24.21 -0.49
CA PRO A 501 -9.46 25.02 0.42
C PRO A 501 -9.37 24.51 1.86
N TRP A 502 -9.20 25.43 2.81
CA TRP A 502 -9.05 25.10 4.22
C TRP A 502 -10.26 24.33 4.78
N LYS A 503 -9.99 23.27 5.54
CA LYS A 503 -10.95 22.44 6.27
C LYS A 503 -10.23 21.69 7.39
N LYS A 504 -10.97 21.16 8.36
CA LYS A 504 -10.39 20.29 9.40
C LYS A 504 -9.83 18.99 8.79
N HIS A 505 -10.64 18.36 7.95
CA HIS A 505 -10.28 17.22 7.11
C HIS A 505 -11.35 17.11 6.00
N ASP A 506 -11.11 16.25 5.02
CA ASP A 506 -12.08 15.93 4.00
C ASP A 506 -13.25 15.08 4.52
N ASN A 507 -14.21 14.76 3.64
CA ASN A 507 -15.32 13.85 3.92
C ASN A 507 -15.44 12.82 2.79
N ILE A 508 -14.32 12.17 2.46
CA ILE A 508 -14.27 11.13 1.43
C ILE A 508 -15.34 10.05 1.68
N PRO A 509 -15.93 9.46 0.62
CA PRO A 509 -16.74 8.24 0.78
C PRO A 509 -15.94 7.13 1.47
N LEU A 510 -16.55 6.45 2.44
CA LEU A 510 -15.98 5.30 3.17
C LEU A 510 -16.58 3.97 2.73
#